data_AF-A0A7S3FL97-F1
#
_entry.id   AF-A0A7S3FL97-F1
#
_cell.length_a   1.000
_cell.length_b   1.000
_cell.length_c   1.000
_cell.angle_alpha   90.00
_cell.angle_beta   90.00
_cell.angle_gamma   90.00
#
_symmetry.space_group_name_H-M   'P 1'
#
loop_
_entity.id
_entity.type
_entity.pdbx_description
1 polymer ?
#
loop_
_entity_poly.entity_id
_entity_poly.type
_entity_poly.pdbx_seq_one_letter_code
_entity_poly.pdbx_strand_id
1 'polypeptide(L)'
;QGKPGRQRPAARQFIGHRGEGIGVEVSARGRLSISIARVRLSTPAFDARCTMEKESQAFEKLYPQEFLQRFLAKGLRPDGRGLTSARDVTVHVSPISGSPGSAIAKVGNTTVVTSAEVSLLDLGGDEGDDDEGRVSHALDVGPLGATHNDGSVAKTRQQVASVSGRVQGVLSRCVDLRSLKLEGEGGKAWLVGLKSVCLSLDGGLFDAALASCVAALSSLRLPGEVREVVGGGEGRESSEAVVAMEEDRAPSRPVDFLLIPAATAVSIHGDRLLADPTAFEEALAGAEVSAAWGWAPSGGGGDPELVSLEVRSEGHGRATVDADVVHRCLAVSRRRSEARWKGRCLGGAERA
;
A
#
# COMPACT_ATOMS: atom_id res chain seq x y z
N GLN A 1 38.92 47.30 64.24
CA GLN A 1 39.45 46.25 63.34
C GLN A 1 38.52 45.03 63.45
N GLY A 2 37.60 44.86 62.48
CA GLY A 2 36.68 43.73 62.43
C GLY A 2 36.64 43.20 60.99
N LYS A 3 36.99 41.93 60.80
CA LYS A 3 37.06 41.26 59.48
C LYS A 3 35.67 41.18 58.83
N PRO A 4 35.50 41.45 57.52
CA PRO A 4 34.34 40.95 56.80
C PRO A 4 34.59 39.49 56.39
N GLY A 5 33.67 38.61 56.78
CA GLY A 5 33.74 37.17 56.57
C GLY A 5 33.64 36.75 55.10
N ARG A 6 34.36 35.67 54.76
CA ARG A 6 34.21 34.91 53.50
C ARG A 6 32.76 34.50 53.32
N GLN A 7 32.06 35.05 52.32
CA GLN A 7 30.84 34.44 51.81
C GLN A 7 31.23 33.14 51.09
N ARG A 8 30.63 32.02 51.49
CA ARG A 8 30.76 30.73 50.78
C ARG A 8 29.99 30.85 49.45
N PRO A 9 30.52 30.35 48.32
CA PRO A 9 29.74 30.29 47.08
C PRO A 9 28.53 29.37 47.28
N ALA A 10 27.37 29.80 46.78
CA ALA A 10 26.15 29.00 46.79
C ALA A 10 26.37 27.70 46.01
N ALA A 11 25.89 26.58 46.56
CA ALA A 11 25.95 25.29 45.89
C ALA A 11 25.02 25.31 44.67
N ARG A 12 25.60 25.27 43.46
CA ARG A 12 24.85 25.07 42.21
C ARG A 12 24.62 23.58 42.03
N GLN A 13 23.38 23.13 42.15
CA GLN A 13 22.99 21.76 41.88
C GLN A 13 22.40 21.70 40.47
N PHE A 14 23.10 21.02 39.56
CA PHE A 14 22.58 20.71 38.23
C PHE A 14 21.81 19.39 38.29
N ILE A 15 20.54 19.41 37.86
CA ILE A 15 19.73 18.21 37.70
C ILE A 15 19.25 18.18 36.24
N GLY A 16 19.72 17.22 35.45
CA GLY A 16 19.28 17.02 34.07
C GLY A 16 20.05 15.90 33.36
N HIS A 17 19.32 15.05 32.63
CA HIS A 17 19.85 13.94 31.83
C HIS A 17 19.56 14.23 30.36
N ARG A 18 20.60 14.22 29.50
CA ARG A 18 20.55 14.46 28.04
C ARG A 18 19.62 15.60 27.57
N GLY A 19 20.21 16.78 27.35
CA GLY A 19 19.66 17.77 26.41
C GLY A 19 18.77 18.86 26.99
N GLU A 20 18.22 18.70 28.19
CA GLU A 20 17.52 19.77 28.90
C GLU A 20 17.95 19.79 30.37
N GLY A 21 18.31 20.97 30.88
CA GLY A 21 18.66 21.18 32.28
C GLY A 21 18.09 22.50 32.77
N ILE A 22 17.37 22.45 33.90
CA ILE A 22 16.83 23.63 34.57
C ILE A 22 17.85 24.09 35.61
N GLY A 23 18.37 25.30 35.46
CA GLY A 23 19.22 25.93 36.48
C GLY A 23 18.36 26.54 37.59
N VAL A 24 18.43 26.00 38.81
CA VAL A 24 17.78 26.59 39.98
C VAL A 24 18.86 27.19 40.88
N GLU A 25 18.79 28.51 41.12
CA GLU A 25 19.73 29.22 41.99
C GLU A 25 18.96 29.71 43.24
N VAL A 26 19.32 29.20 44.42
CA VAL A 26 18.68 29.57 45.68
C VAL A 26 19.49 30.66 46.37
N SER A 27 18.93 31.87 46.49
CA SER A 27 19.57 32.98 47.18
C SER A 27 19.40 32.89 48.70
N ALA A 28 20.44 33.23 49.47
CA ALA A 28 20.56 33.05 50.91
C ALA A 28 19.61 33.91 51.79
N ARG A 29 18.54 34.49 51.22
CA ARG A 29 17.53 35.30 51.93
C ARG A 29 16.09 34.83 51.73
N GLY A 30 15.88 33.54 51.44
CA GLY A 30 14.53 32.94 51.47
C GLY A 30 13.61 33.33 50.31
N ARG A 31 14.12 33.93 49.23
CA ARG A 31 13.40 34.03 47.95
C ARG A 31 13.97 33.02 46.96
N LEU A 32 13.13 32.09 46.52
CA LEU A 32 13.39 31.19 45.40
C LEU A 32 13.20 31.98 44.10
N SER A 33 14.27 32.17 43.34
CA SER A 33 14.19 32.68 41.96
C SER A 33 14.58 31.55 41.00
N ILE A 34 13.63 31.10 40.19
CA ILE A 34 13.89 30.10 39.15
C ILE A 34 14.18 30.86 37.85
N SER A 35 15.42 30.75 37.36
CA SER A 35 15.88 31.40 36.13
C SER A 35 15.99 30.35 35.04
N ILE A 36 15.01 30.27 34.14
CA ILE A 36 15.06 29.35 32.99
C ILE A 36 15.96 29.99 31.92
N ALA A 37 17.25 29.67 31.95
CA ALA A 37 18.17 30.03 30.87
C ALA A 37 18.08 28.97 29.76
N ARG A 38 17.58 29.37 28.58
CA ARG A 38 17.60 28.53 27.37
C ARG A 38 19.02 28.49 26.82
N VAL A 39 19.84 27.54 27.29
CA VAL A 39 21.18 27.33 26.75
C VAL A 39 21.05 26.69 25.36
N ARG A 40 21.40 27.43 24.30
CA ARG A 40 21.56 26.84 22.96
C ARG A 40 22.82 25.97 22.99
N LEU A 41 22.64 24.66 23.11
CA LEU A 41 23.70 23.67 22.88
C LEU A 41 23.58 23.12 21.46
N SER A 42 23.74 23.97 20.43
CA SER A 42 24.06 23.45 19.10
C SER A 42 25.57 23.24 19.03
N THR A 43 26.01 22.02 18.73
CA THR A 43 27.42 21.76 18.43
C THR A 43 27.68 22.11 16.97
N PRO A 44 28.87 22.58 16.58
CA PRO A 44 29.18 22.89 15.19
C PRO A 44 29.01 21.68 14.26
N ALA A 45 29.19 20.45 14.76
CA ALA A 45 28.90 19.22 14.02
C ALA A 45 27.39 18.99 13.79
N PHE A 46 26.53 19.39 14.73
CA PHE A 46 25.07 19.34 14.57
C PHE A 46 24.58 20.40 13.58
N ASP A 47 25.10 21.62 13.68
CA ASP A 47 24.77 22.70 12.76
C ASP A 47 25.22 22.39 11.32
N ALA A 48 26.42 21.82 11.15
CA ALA A 48 26.93 21.37 9.85
C ALA A 48 26.09 20.22 9.23
N ARG A 49 25.59 19.29 10.05
CA ARG A 49 24.67 18.23 9.57
C ARG A 49 23.34 18.83 9.12
N CYS A 50 22.79 19.75 9.90
CA CYS A 50 21.53 20.40 9.58
C CYS A 50 21.63 21.28 8.32
N THR A 51 22.78 21.94 8.08
CA THR A 51 23.02 22.67 6.82
C THR A 51 23.15 21.72 5.63
N MET A 52 23.89 20.61 5.76
CA MET A 52 24.02 19.61 4.70
C MET A 52 22.68 18.94 4.36
N GLU A 53 21.85 18.64 5.35
CA GLU A 53 20.49 18.11 5.13
C GLU A 53 19.61 19.10 4.36
N LYS A 54 19.64 20.38 4.74
CA LYS A 54 18.88 21.44 4.04
C LYS A 54 19.38 21.67 2.62
N GLU A 55 20.69 21.66 2.41
CA GLU A 55 21.29 21.78 1.08
C GLU A 55 20.96 20.58 0.21
N SER A 56 20.98 19.36 0.76
CA SER A 56 20.57 18.14 0.05
C SER A 56 19.10 18.19 -0.35
N GLN A 57 18.21 18.59 0.56
CA GLN A 57 16.78 18.74 0.25
C GLN A 57 16.52 19.85 -0.77
N ALA A 58 17.30 20.93 -0.73
CA ALA A 58 17.22 21.99 -1.73
C ALA A 58 17.68 21.47 -3.10
N PHE A 59 18.78 20.71 -3.15
CA PHE A 59 19.31 20.15 -4.39
C PHE A 59 18.37 19.10 -4.99
N GLU A 60 17.75 18.23 -4.18
CA GLU A 60 16.72 17.29 -4.61
C GLU A 60 15.54 17.99 -5.29
N LYS A 61 15.10 19.15 -4.76
CA LYS A 61 13.99 19.91 -5.33
C LYS A 61 14.36 20.71 -6.57
N LEU A 62 15.57 21.28 -6.62
CA LEU A 62 16.02 22.13 -7.72
C LEU A 62 16.47 21.32 -8.94
N TYR A 63 17.12 20.18 -8.70
CA TYR A 63 17.75 19.33 -9.71
C TYR A 63 17.41 17.85 -9.47
N PRO A 64 16.12 17.47 -9.56
CA PRO A 64 15.66 16.14 -9.17
C PRO A 64 16.27 15.02 -10.03
N GLN A 65 16.47 15.27 -11.33
CA GLN A 65 17.09 14.30 -12.24
C GLN A 65 18.56 14.07 -11.91
N GLU A 66 19.34 15.14 -11.75
CA GLU A 66 20.76 15.07 -11.43
C GLU A 66 21.00 14.48 -10.04
N PHE A 67 20.12 14.79 -9.08
CA PHE A 67 20.12 14.19 -7.77
C PHE A 67 19.99 12.67 -7.86
N LEU A 68 18.93 12.17 -8.52
CA LEU A 68 18.73 10.74 -8.67
C LEU A 68 19.89 10.07 -9.41
N GLN A 69 20.35 10.66 -10.51
CA GLN A 69 21.47 10.12 -11.30
C GLN A 69 22.77 9.97 -10.49
N ARG A 70 23.07 10.89 -9.56
CA ARG A 70 24.26 10.79 -8.68
C ARG A 70 24.19 9.59 -7.75
N PHE A 71 23.01 9.25 -7.25
CA PHE A 71 22.81 8.04 -6.43
C PHE A 71 22.88 6.79 -7.30
N LEU A 72 22.17 6.80 -8.43
CA LEU A 72 22.17 5.69 -9.36
C LEU A 72 23.58 5.37 -9.83
N ALA A 73 24.42 6.36 -10.16
CA ALA A 73 25.82 6.16 -10.54
C ALA A 73 26.62 5.32 -9.53
N LYS A 74 26.29 5.42 -8.23
CA LYS A 74 26.92 4.66 -7.14
C LYS A 74 26.26 3.30 -6.87
N GLY A 75 25.24 2.93 -7.63
CA GLY A 75 24.46 1.70 -7.42
C GLY A 75 23.54 1.74 -6.20
N LEU A 76 23.27 2.93 -5.68
CA LEU A 76 22.44 3.17 -4.51
C LEU A 76 21.21 4.00 -4.89
N ARG A 77 20.18 3.92 -4.06
CA ARG A 77 19.01 4.79 -4.13
C ARG A 77 19.09 5.86 -3.04
N PRO A 78 18.33 6.96 -3.15
CA PRO A 78 18.31 8.02 -2.13
C PRO A 78 17.95 7.52 -0.72
N ASP A 79 17.21 6.42 -0.61
CA ASP A 79 16.83 5.76 0.64
C ASP A 79 17.86 4.72 1.15
N GLY A 80 18.97 4.54 0.43
CA GLY A 80 20.02 3.57 0.75
C GLY A 80 19.77 2.15 0.24
N ARG A 81 18.66 1.87 -0.44
CA ARG A 81 18.41 0.55 -1.05
C ARG A 81 19.29 0.31 -2.28
N GLY A 82 19.53 -0.97 -2.56
CA GLY A 82 20.07 -1.39 -3.86
C GLY A 82 19.03 -1.27 -4.98
N LEU A 83 19.49 -1.27 -6.23
CA LEU A 83 18.64 -1.05 -7.42
C LEU A 83 17.44 -2.02 -7.51
N THR A 84 17.66 -3.31 -7.26
CA THR A 84 16.61 -4.34 -7.34
C THR A 84 15.97 -4.67 -5.99
N SER A 85 16.23 -3.88 -4.95
CA SER A 85 15.69 -4.10 -3.61
C SER A 85 14.35 -3.39 -3.43
N ALA A 86 13.28 -4.12 -3.13
CA ALA A 86 11.98 -3.52 -2.85
C ALA A 86 11.78 -3.19 -1.36
N ARG A 87 10.77 -2.37 -1.07
CA ARG A 87 10.33 -2.03 0.28
C ARG A 87 9.72 -3.24 0.98
N ASP A 88 9.68 -3.12 2.29
CA ASP A 88 8.95 -4.04 3.15
C ASP A 88 7.45 -3.93 2.87
N VAL A 89 6.79 -5.08 2.88
CA VAL A 89 5.35 -5.20 2.70
C VAL A 89 4.76 -5.77 3.97
N THR A 90 3.82 -5.05 4.55
CA THR A 90 3.04 -5.50 5.70
C THR A 90 1.58 -5.49 5.31
N VAL A 91 0.90 -6.61 5.55
CA VAL A 91 -0.53 -6.75 5.33
C VAL A 91 -1.16 -7.02 6.69
N HIS A 92 -2.33 -6.42 6.91
CA HIS A 92 -3.17 -6.64 8.07
C HIS A 92 -4.54 -7.04 7.59
N VAL A 93 -4.93 -8.27 7.88
CA VAL A 93 -6.20 -8.85 7.46
C VAL A 93 -7.29 -8.55 8.49
N SER A 94 -8.51 -8.26 8.01
CA SER A 94 -9.71 -7.93 8.76
C SER A 94 -9.60 -6.77 9.78
N PRO A 95 -9.04 -5.60 9.42
CA PRO A 95 -8.91 -4.47 10.34
C PRO A 95 -10.22 -3.68 10.56
N ILE A 96 -11.21 -3.82 9.67
CA ILE A 96 -12.49 -3.10 9.76
C ILE A 96 -13.53 -4.03 10.37
N SER A 97 -14.01 -3.71 11.58
CA SER A 97 -15.13 -4.39 12.22
C SER A 97 -16.43 -4.10 11.46
N GLY A 98 -17.15 -5.15 11.05
CA GLY A 98 -18.43 -5.03 10.34
C GLY A 98 -18.35 -5.13 8.81
N SER A 99 -17.17 -5.36 8.24
CA SER A 99 -17.01 -5.73 6.83
C SER A 99 -16.76 -7.24 6.72
N PRO A 100 -17.44 -7.96 5.79
CA PRO A 100 -17.30 -9.41 5.65
C PRO A 100 -15.90 -9.83 5.18
N GLY A 101 -15.15 -8.92 4.55
CA GLY A 101 -13.74 -9.10 4.22
C GLY A 101 -13.07 -7.74 4.15
N SER A 102 -11.98 -7.54 4.89
CA SER A 102 -11.22 -6.29 4.81
C SER A 102 -9.73 -6.56 4.95
N ALA A 103 -8.91 -5.62 4.47
CA ALA A 103 -7.48 -5.65 4.66
C ALA A 103 -6.86 -4.24 4.56
N ILE A 104 -5.70 -4.07 5.18
CA ILE A 104 -4.81 -2.92 4.97
C ILE A 104 -3.47 -3.47 4.48
N ALA A 105 -3.03 -3.02 3.31
CA ALA A 105 -1.68 -3.31 2.81
C ALA A 105 -0.83 -2.05 2.83
N LYS A 106 0.39 -2.18 3.35
CA LYS A 106 1.40 -1.14 3.36
C LYS A 106 2.65 -1.64 2.65
N VAL A 107 3.00 -0.98 1.56
CA VAL A 107 4.21 -1.21 0.76
C VAL A 107 5.12 -0.01 0.97
N GLY A 108 6.08 -0.13 1.88
CA GLY A 108 6.87 1.00 2.34
C GLY A 108 6.00 2.12 2.93
N ASN A 109 5.91 3.27 2.26
CA ASN A 109 5.05 4.37 2.70
C ASN A 109 3.68 4.39 2.02
N THR A 110 3.49 3.61 0.95
CA THR A 110 2.20 3.50 0.27
C THR A 110 1.26 2.62 1.07
N THR A 111 0.10 3.14 1.45
CA THR A 111 -0.89 2.43 2.28
C THR A 111 -2.25 2.46 1.61
N VAL A 112 -2.80 1.26 1.37
CA VAL A 112 -4.13 1.06 0.77
C VAL A 112 -4.98 0.23 1.73
N VAL A 113 -6.23 0.63 1.89
CA VAL A 113 -7.23 -0.09 2.67
C VAL A 113 -8.29 -0.60 1.71
N THR A 114 -8.68 -1.87 1.82
CA THR A 114 -9.74 -2.46 1.00
C THR A 114 -10.81 -3.07 1.88
N SER A 115 -12.06 -2.83 1.52
CA SER A 115 -13.23 -3.52 2.04
C SER A 115 -13.91 -4.28 0.91
N ALA A 116 -14.31 -5.51 1.19
CA ALA A 116 -15.12 -6.34 0.33
C ALA A 116 -16.58 -6.25 0.75
N GLU A 117 -17.44 -6.06 -0.24
CA GLU A 117 -18.89 -6.05 -0.11
C GLU A 117 -19.43 -7.15 -1.02
N VAL A 118 -20.46 -7.84 -0.56
CA VAL A 118 -21.04 -8.97 -1.27
C VAL A 118 -22.49 -8.64 -1.58
N SER A 119 -22.88 -8.78 -2.85
CA SER A 119 -24.23 -8.55 -3.33
C SER A 119 -24.67 -9.69 -4.24
N LEU A 120 -25.98 -9.87 -4.38
CA LEU A 120 -26.52 -10.83 -5.32
C LEU A 120 -26.53 -10.25 -6.73
N LEU A 121 -26.16 -11.06 -7.70
CA LEU A 121 -26.26 -10.79 -9.12
C LEU A 121 -27.27 -11.76 -9.73
N ASP A 122 -28.32 -11.22 -10.33
CA ASP A 122 -29.27 -12.00 -11.13
C ASP A 122 -28.64 -12.23 -12.51
N LEU A 123 -28.36 -13.49 -12.82
CA LEU A 123 -27.95 -13.93 -14.15
C LEU A 123 -29.26 -14.20 -14.90
N GLY A 124 -29.74 -13.20 -15.64
CA GLY A 124 -30.99 -13.30 -16.39
C GLY A 124 -31.03 -14.56 -17.25
N GLY A 125 -32.20 -15.16 -17.44
CA GLY A 125 -32.39 -16.39 -18.22
C GLY A 125 -32.26 -16.23 -19.74
N ASP A 126 -31.50 -15.25 -20.23
CA ASP A 126 -31.23 -15.08 -21.65
C ASP A 126 -29.99 -15.92 -22.01
N GLU A 127 -30.10 -16.75 -23.06
CA GLU A 127 -29.19 -17.87 -23.39
C GLU A 127 -27.78 -17.44 -23.87
N GLY A 128 -27.31 -16.26 -23.48
CA GLY A 128 -26.06 -15.65 -23.92
C GLY A 128 -25.27 -15.00 -22.78
N ASP A 129 -24.27 -15.74 -22.33
CA ASP A 129 -23.04 -15.33 -21.65
C ASP A 129 -23.06 -15.00 -20.13
N ASP A 130 -22.12 -15.69 -19.48
CA ASP A 130 -21.61 -15.56 -18.10
C ASP A 130 -22.52 -16.09 -16.98
N ASP A 131 -22.64 -17.42 -16.97
CA ASP A 131 -23.24 -18.24 -15.92
C ASP A 131 -22.37 -18.30 -14.63
N GLU A 132 -21.58 -17.26 -14.37
CA GLU A 132 -20.51 -17.17 -13.35
C GLU A 132 -20.67 -15.91 -12.48
N GLY A 133 -20.05 -15.90 -11.29
CA GLY A 133 -20.02 -14.71 -10.45
C GLY A 133 -19.09 -13.62 -10.97
N ARG A 134 -19.13 -12.44 -10.35
CA ARG A 134 -18.35 -11.29 -10.81
C ARG A 134 -17.58 -10.63 -9.69
N VAL A 135 -16.36 -10.19 -9.99
CA VAL A 135 -15.57 -9.33 -9.12
C VAL A 135 -15.52 -7.93 -9.73
N SER A 136 -15.86 -6.93 -8.94
CA SER A 136 -15.71 -5.51 -9.30
C SER A 136 -14.73 -4.84 -8.33
N HIS A 137 -14.00 -3.84 -8.82
CA HIS A 137 -13.07 -3.09 -8.00
C HIS A 137 -13.19 -1.60 -8.28
N ALA A 138 -13.32 -0.82 -7.21
CA ALA A 138 -13.31 0.63 -7.23
C ALA A 138 -12.17 1.12 -6.33
N LEU A 139 -11.25 1.88 -6.92
CA LEU A 139 -10.17 2.54 -6.19
C LEU A 139 -10.47 4.04 -6.07
N ASP A 140 -10.31 4.56 -4.87
CA ASP A 140 -10.28 6.00 -4.61
C ASP A 140 -8.93 6.40 -3.99
N VAL A 141 -8.46 7.60 -4.32
CA VAL A 141 -7.26 8.19 -3.73
C VAL A 141 -7.70 9.41 -2.96
N GLY A 142 -7.68 9.29 -1.63
CA GLY A 142 -8.07 10.39 -0.76
C GLY A 142 -7.18 11.61 -0.96
N PRO A 143 -7.60 12.80 -0.47
CA PRO A 143 -6.81 14.04 -0.60
C PRO A 143 -5.39 13.94 -0.03
N LEU A 144 -5.19 13.08 0.98
CA LEU A 144 -3.89 12.80 1.61
C LEU A 144 -2.98 11.91 0.76
N GLY A 145 -3.54 11.12 -0.15
CA GLY A 145 -2.79 10.28 -1.09
C GLY A 145 -2.40 11.00 -2.39
N ALA A 146 -2.93 12.20 -2.66
CA ALA A 146 -2.64 12.94 -3.89
C ALA A 146 -1.45 13.91 -3.77
N THR A 147 -0.74 13.92 -2.63
CA THR A 147 0.28 14.94 -2.29
C THR A 147 1.48 14.99 -3.22
N HIS A 148 1.74 13.93 -3.99
CA HIS A 148 2.85 13.82 -4.93
C HIS A 148 2.46 13.99 -6.41
N ASN A 149 1.17 14.13 -6.72
CA ASN A 149 0.76 14.32 -8.11
C ASN A 149 0.97 15.77 -8.55
N ASP A 150 1.23 15.94 -9.85
CA ASP A 150 1.54 17.18 -10.58
C ASP A 150 0.42 18.25 -10.57
N GLY A 151 -0.50 18.19 -9.60
CA GLY A 151 -1.62 19.10 -9.43
C GLY A 151 -2.79 18.85 -10.38
N SER A 152 -2.66 17.93 -11.35
CA SER A 152 -3.76 17.64 -12.28
C SER A 152 -4.68 16.56 -11.73
N VAL A 153 -5.85 16.99 -11.25
CA VAL A 153 -6.93 16.11 -10.80
C VAL A 153 -7.36 15.13 -11.91
N ALA A 154 -7.34 15.56 -13.17
CA ALA A 154 -7.72 14.72 -14.31
C ALA A 154 -6.75 13.56 -14.54
N LYS A 155 -5.43 13.82 -14.51
CA LYS A 155 -4.41 12.78 -14.65
C LYS A 155 -4.46 11.78 -13.49
N THR A 156 -4.64 12.29 -12.28
CA THR A 156 -4.81 11.45 -11.09
C THR A 156 -6.01 10.52 -11.24
N ARG A 157 -7.17 11.04 -11.67
CA ARG A 157 -8.38 10.22 -11.91
C ARG A 157 -8.17 9.17 -13.00
N GLN A 158 -7.51 9.52 -14.10
CA GLN A 158 -7.22 8.59 -15.18
C GLN A 158 -6.29 7.46 -14.71
N GLN A 159 -5.24 7.80 -13.95
CA GLN A 159 -4.33 6.81 -13.36
C GLN A 159 -5.08 5.89 -12.40
N VAL A 160 -5.93 6.44 -11.52
CA VAL A 160 -6.73 5.67 -10.58
C VAL A 160 -7.69 4.72 -11.30
N ALA A 161 -8.39 5.19 -12.33
CA ALA A 161 -9.30 4.37 -13.13
C ALA A 161 -8.55 3.24 -13.86
N SER A 162 -7.39 3.55 -14.45
CA SER A 162 -6.50 2.58 -15.10
C SER A 162 -6.03 1.50 -14.11
N VAL A 163 -5.53 1.90 -12.94
CA VAL A 163 -5.13 0.96 -11.88
C VAL A 163 -6.32 0.12 -11.41
N SER A 164 -7.49 0.75 -11.22
CA SER A 164 -8.70 0.05 -10.78
C SER A 164 -9.12 -1.04 -11.75
N GLY A 165 -9.16 -0.73 -13.05
CA GLY A 165 -9.50 -1.67 -14.11
C GLY A 165 -8.45 -2.79 -14.25
N ARG A 166 -7.15 -2.46 -14.09
CA ARG A 166 -6.08 -3.47 -14.08
C ARG A 166 -6.19 -4.43 -12.90
N VAL A 167 -6.47 -3.93 -11.69
CA VAL A 167 -6.70 -4.78 -10.52
C VAL A 167 -7.90 -5.69 -10.76
N GLN A 168 -9.01 -5.14 -11.27
CA GLN A 168 -10.19 -5.92 -11.60
C GLN A 168 -9.88 -7.04 -12.60
N GLY A 169 -9.17 -6.73 -13.70
CA GLY A 169 -8.79 -7.71 -14.72
C GLY A 169 -7.82 -8.78 -14.24
N VAL A 170 -6.96 -8.47 -13.25
CA VAL A 170 -6.13 -9.49 -12.58
C VAL A 170 -7.00 -10.39 -11.71
N LEU A 171 -7.86 -9.81 -10.87
CA LEU A 171 -8.70 -10.56 -9.95
C LEU A 171 -9.70 -11.47 -10.67
N SER A 172 -10.29 -11.03 -11.78
CA SER A 172 -11.21 -11.85 -12.58
C SER A 172 -10.57 -13.08 -13.20
N ARG A 173 -9.24 -13.11 -13.35
CA ARG A 173 -8.48 -14.28 -13.82
C ARG A 173 -7.93 -15.14 -12.69
N CYS A 174 -7.83 -14.57 -11.49
CA CYS A 174 -7.20 -15.21 -10.33
C CYS A 174 -8.22 -15.83 -9.36
N VAL A 175 -9.43 -15.29 -9.28
CA VAL A 175 -10.53 -15.82 -8.48
C VAL A 175 -11.33 -16.83 -9.29
N ASP A 176 -11.77 -17.92 -8.66
CA ASP A 176 -12.68 -18.86 -9.31
C ASP A 176 -14.11 -18.29 -9.35
N LEU A 177 -14.48 -17.69 -10.49
CA LEU A 177 -15.81 -17.09 -10.67
C LEU A 177 -16.94 -18.12 -10.67
N ARG A 178 -16.64 -19.39 -10.94
CA ARG A 178 -17.64 -20.48 -10.91
C ARG A 178 -18.01 -20.85 -9.49
N SER A 179 -17.03 -20.83 -8.59
CA SER A 179 -17.26 -21.03 -7.14
C SER A 179 -18.20 -19.97 -6.54
N LEU A 180 -18.31 -18.80 -7.19
CA LEU A 180 -19.21 -17.72 -6.78
C LEU A 180 -20.66 -17.92 -7.22
N LYS A 181 -20.97 -18.92 -8.05
CA LYS A 181 -22.34 -19.27 -8.40
C LYS A 181 -23.08 -19.80 -7.18
N LEU A 182 -24.36 -19.47 -7.05
CA LEU A 182 -25.24 -20.10 -6.06
C LEU A 182 -25.89 -21.34 -6.68
N GLU A 183 -25.85 -22.44 -5.95
CA GLU A 183 -26.53 -23.67 -6.35
C GLU A 183 -28.02 -23.52 -6.03
N GLY A 184 -28.87 -23.42 -7.06
CA GLY A 184 -30.32 -23.29 -6.89
C GLY A 184 -31.10 -22.99 -8.18
N GLU A 185 -32.41 -23.17 -8.14
CA GLU A 185 -33.32 -22.78 -9.23
C GLU A 185 -33.45 -21.25 -9.22
N GLY A 186 -32.91 -20.57 -10.23
CA GLY A 186 -33.05 -19.11 -10.36
C GLY A 186 -31.84 -18.33 -10.88
N GLY A 187 -30.73 -19.00 -11.27
CA GLY A 187 -29.63 -18.34 -11.97
C GLY A 187 -29.04 -17.13 -11.22
N LYS A 188 -28.71 -17.29 -9.94
CA LYS A 188 -28.10 -16.20 -9.15
C LYS A 188 -26.63 -16.50 -8.89
N ALA A 189 -25.81 -15.46 -8.82
CA ALA A 189 -24.40 -15.56 -8.44
C ALA A 189 -23.99 -14.42 -7.50
N TRP A 190 -22.84 -14.58 -6.85
CA TRP A 190 -22.27 -13.52 -6.03
C TRP A 190 -21.55 -12.48 -6.90
N LEU A 191 -21.88 -11.21 -6.66
CA LEU A 191 -21.08 -10.06 -7.03
C LEU A 191 -20.24 -9.64 -5.82
N VAL A 192 -18.92 -9.79 -5.94
CA VAL A 192 -17.97 -9.32 -4.93
C VAL A 192 -17.44 -7.95 -5.35
N GLY A 193 -17.85 -6.91 -4.64
CA GLY A 193 -17.41 -5.54 -4.83
C GLY A 193 -16.27 -5.18 -3.89
N LEU A 194 -15.09 -4.87 -4.42
CA LEU A 194 -13.95 -4.40 -3.66
C LEU A 194 -13.86 -2.88 -3.73
N LYS A 195 -13.95 -2.22 -2.59
CA LYS A 195 -13.76 -0.78 -2.45
C LYS A 195 -12.43 -0.53 -1.77
N SER A 196 -11.49 0.04 -2.51
CA SER A 196 -10.14 0.36 -2.06
C SER A 196 -9.96 1.86 -1.90
N VAL A 197 -9.32 2.29 -0.82
CA VAL A 197 -8.96 3.70 -0.57
C VAL A 197 -7.46 3.78 -0.30
N CYS A 198 -6.76 4.57 -1.10
CA CYS A 198 -5.35 4.89 -0.88
C CYS A 198 -5.24 6.02 0.14
N LEU A 199 -4.63 5.74 1.30
CA LEU A 199 -4.44 6.71 2.38
C LEU A 199 -3.15 7.52 2.20
N SER A 200 -2.10 6.88 1.70
CA SER A 200 -0.81 7.50 1.42
C SER A 200 -0.22 6.86 0.18
N LEU A 201 0.31 7.68 -0.72
CA LEU A 201 0.88 7.25 -1.98
C LEU A 201 2.33 7.73 -2.10
N ASP A 202 3.24 6.76 -2.13
CA ASP A 202 4.67 6.95 -2.37
C ASP A 202 5.14 5.98 -3.47
N GLY A 203 4.37 5.87 -4.56
CA GLY A 203 4.63 4.94 -5.66
C GLY A 203 4.06 3.54 -5.44
N GLY A 204 4.08 2.70 -6.47
CA GLY A 204 3.60 1.32 -6.43
C GLY A 204 2.12 1.17 -6.11
N LEU A 205 1.26 2.10 -6.57
CA LEU A 205 -0.18 2.11 -6.25
C LEU A 205 -0.86 0.79 -6.65
N PHE A 206 -0.56 0.27 -7.84
CA PHE A 206 -1.09 -0.99 -8.33
C PHE A 206 -0.68 -2.17 -7.44
N ASP A 207 0.59 -2.23 -7.05
CA ASP A 207 1.14 -3.30 -6.22
C ASP A 207 0.49 -3.32 -4.83
N ALA A 208 0.35 -2.15 -4.20
CA ALA A 208 -0.30 -2.02 -2.90
C ALA A 208 -1.80 -2.32 -2.96
N ALA A 209 -2.50 -1.82 -3.99
CA ALA A 209 -3.93 -2.07 -4.19
C ALA A 209 -4.22 -3.55 -4.43
N LEU A 210 -3.43 -4.22 -5.29
CA LEU A 210 -3.59 -5.64 -5.55
C LEU A 210 -3.32 -6.48 -4.29
N ALA A 211 -2.25 -6.16 -3.54
CA ALA A 211 -1.95 -6.86 -2.29
C ALA A 211 -3.08 -6.73 -1.26
N SER A 212 -3.65 -5.53 -1.12
CA SER A 212 -4.78 -5.25 -0.24
C SER A 212 -6.05 -6.01 -0.67
N CYS A 213 -6.36 -6.02 -1.97
CA CYS A 213 -7.52 -6.73 -2.50
C CYS A 213 -7.43 -8.25 -2.31
N VAL A 214 -6.26 -8.84 -2.61
CA VAL A 214 -6.04 -10.28 -2.43
C VAL A 214 -6.19 -10.66 -0.96
N ALA A 215 -5.65 -9.83 -0.05
CA ALA A 215 -5.78 -10.05 1.38
C ALA A 215 -7.23 -9.94 1.87
N ALA A 216 -7.98 -8.93 1.41
CA ALA A 216 -9.39 -8.75 1.75
C ALA A 216 -10.28 -9.90 1.23
N LEU A 217 -10.00 -10.40 0.03
CA LEU A 217 -10.69 -11.56 -0.53
C LEU A 217 -10.36 -12.85 0.24
N SER A 218 -9.12 -13.00 0.74
CA SER A 218 -8.72 -14.18 1.52
C SER A 218 -9.41 -14.26 2.90
N SER A 219 -9.78 -13.11 3.48
CA SER A 219 -10.60 -13.08 4.71
C SER A 219 -12.09 -13.12 4.47
N LEU A 220 -12.54 -12.84 3.24
CA LEU A 220 -13.95 -12.83 2.90
C LEU A 220 -14.59 -14.20 3.18
N ARG A 221 -15.79 -14.17 3.75
CA ARG A 221 -16.65 -15.33 3.97
C ARG A 221 -17.99 -15.08 3.28
N LEU A 222 -18.31 -15.91 2.29
CA LEU A 222 -19.57 -15.84 1.57
C LEU A 222 -20.64 -16.63 2.37
N PRO A 223 -21.87 -16.10 2.50
CA PRO A 223 -22.97 -16.85 3.09
C PRO A 223 -23.36 -18.05 2.20
N GLY A 224 -23.66 -19.20 2.81
CA GLY A 224 -24.00 -20.43 2.09
C GLY A 224 -25.48 -20.59 1.73
N GLU A 225 -26.41 -19.97 2.46
CA GLU A 225 -27.84 -19.99 2.14
C GLU A 225 -28.35 -18.56 1.94
N VAL A 226 -28.97 -18.32 0.79
CA VAL A 226 -29.72 -17.10 0.51
C VAL A 226 -31.18 -17.50 0.44
N ARG A 227 -31.94 -17.21 1.51
CA ARG A 227 -33.40 -17.35 1.47
C ARG A 227 -33.98 -16.03 1.00
N GLU A 228 -34.61 -16.05 -0.16
CA GLU A 228 -35.45 -14.94 -0.60
C GLU A 228 -36.67 -14.90 0.32
N VAL A 229 -36.67 -13.98 1.29
CA VAL A 229 -37.88 -13.68 2.06
C VAL A 229 -38.76 -12.85 1.15
N VAL A 230 -39.63 -13.50 0.38
CA VAL A 230 -40.75 -12.83 -0.28
C VAL A 230 -41.60 -12.24 0.84
N GLY A 231 -41.52 -10.92 1.03
CA GLY A 231 -42.39 -10.19 1.93
C GLY A 231 -43.82 -10.39 1.48
N GLY A 232 -44.55 -11.31 2.13
CA GLY A 232 -45.97 -11.52 1.94
C GLY A 232 -46.77 -10.31 2.42
N GLY A 233 -46.81 -9.27 1.59
CA GLY A 233 -47.69 -8.12 1.72
C GLY A 233 -48.30 -7.88 0.36
N GLU A 234 -49.59 -8.23 0.21
CA GLU A 234 -50.36 -8.01 -1.01
C GLU A 234 -50.16 -6.56 -1.53
N GLY A 235 -49.59 -6.42 -2.73
CA GLY A 235 -49.66 -5.18 -3.51
C GLY A 235 -48.43 -4.26 -3.55
N ARG A 236 -47.19 -4.74 -3.38
CA ARG A 236 -45.99 -3.98 -3.77
C ARG A 236 -45.03 -4.84 -4.59
N GLU A 237 -45.02 -4.62 -5.91
CA GLU A 237 -44.00 -5.10 -6.83
C GLU A 237 -42.69 -4.36 -6.58
N SER A 238 -41.91 -4.81 -5.60
CA SER A 238 -40.48 -4.48 -5.49
C SER A 238 -39.82 -5.64 -4.76
N SER A 239 -39.31 -6.61 -5.52
CA SER A 239 -38.54 -7.73 -4.99
C SER A 239 -37.16 -7.22 -4.58
N GLU A 240 -37.04 -6.61 -3.40
CA GLU A 240 -35.75 -6.42 -2.77
C GLU A 240 -35.39 -7.73 -2.07
N ALA A 241 -34.50 -8.52 -2.67
CA ALA A 241 -33.92 -9.68 -2.02
C ALA A 241 -33.05 -9.20 -0.84
N VAL A 242 -33.66 -9.11 0.34
CA VAL A 242 -32.94 -8.82 1.58
C VAL A 242 -32.12 -10.06 1.93
N VAL A 243 -30.79 -9.98 1.76
CA VAL A 243 -29.87 -11.01 2.25
C VAL A 243 -29.90 -10.94 3.77
N ALA A 244 -30.73 -11.79 4.39
CA ALA A 244 -30.72 -11.98 5.83
C ALA A 244 -29.40 -12.66 6.21
N MET A 245 -28.41 -11.83 6.58
CA MET A 245 -27.18 -12.26 7.24
C MET A 245 -27.56 -12.66 8.68
N GLU A 246 -28.18 -13.84 8.87
CA GLU A 246 -28.31 -14.40 10.21
C GLU A 246 -26.92 -14.89 10.64
N GLU A 247 -26.25 -14.07 11.45
CA GLU A 247 -24.82 -14.15 11.78
C GLU A 247 -24.35 -15.44 12.46
N ASP A 248 -25.23 -16.37 12.84
CA ASP A 248 -24.86 -17.42 13.81
C ASP A 248 -25.06 -18.88 13.38
N ARG A 249 -25.62 -19.17 12.18
CA ARG A 249 -25.90 -20.58 11.79
C ARG A 249 -25.73 -20.98 10.32
N ALA A 250 -25.51 -20.07 9.39
CA ALA A 250 -25.28 -20.46 8.00
C ALA A 250 -23.83 -20.93 7.79
N PRO A 251 -23.58 -22.03 7.06
CA PRO A 251 -22.23 -22.38 6.64
C PRO A 251 -21.68 -21.25 5.78
N SER A 252 -20.54 -20.68 6.17
CA SER A 252 -19.86 -19.66 5.36
C SER A 252 -18.71 -20.31 4.59
N ARG A 253 -18.59 -19.97 3.30
CA ARG A 253 -17.53 -20.50 2.43
C ARG A 253 -16.47 -19.44 2.12
N PRO A 254 -15.17 -19.78 2.12
CA PRO A 254 -14.14 -18.87 1.65
C PRO A 254 -14.26 -18.66 0.12
N VAL A 255 -13.60 -17.61 -0.38
CA VAL A 255 -13.44 -17.41 -1.82
C VAL A 255 -12.27 -18.27 -2.31
N ASP A 256 -12.51 -19.06 -3.36
CA ASP A 256 -11.48 -19.89 -3.97
C ASP A 256 -10.65 -19.09 -4.98
N PHE A 257 -9.33 -19.28 -4.91
CA PHE A 257 -8.38 -18.71 -5.85
C PHE A 257 -7.88 -19.80 -6.80
N LEU A 258 -7.88 -19.52 -8.10
CA LEU A 258 -7.15 -20.29 -9.11
C LEU A 258 -5.65 -19.98 -9.03
N LEU A 259 -5.34 -18.68 -8.85
CA LEU A 259 -3.99 -18.15 -8.73
C LEU A 259 -3.98 -17.07 -7.65
N ILE A 260 -2.93 -17.00 -6.84
CA ILE A 260 -2.69 -15.91 -5.91
C ILE A 260 -1.75 -14.90 -6.58
N PRO A 261 -2.24 -13.71 -6.99
CA PRO A 261 -1.44 -12.77 -7.74
C PRO A 261 -0.55 -11.92 -6.82
N ALA A 262 0.64 -11.62 -7.30
CA ALA A 262 1.56 -10.65 -6.70
C ALA A 262 2.19 -9.80 -7.80
N ALA A 263 2.08 -8.47 -7.65
CA ALA A 263 2.64 -7.51 -8.58
C ALA A 263 3.98 -6.95 -8.10
N THR A 264 4.81 -6.57 -9.07
CA THR A 264 6.04 -5.80 -8.84
C THR A 264 6.27 -4.87 -10.03
N ALA A 265 6.23 -3.57 -9.76
CA ALA A 265 6.63 -2.52 -10.68
C ALA A 265 8.16 -2.39 -10.81
N VAL A 266 8.63 -2.08 -12.02
CA VAL A 266 10.04 -1.85 -12.33
C VAL A 266 10.16 -0.58 -13.18
N SER A 267 10.85 0.44 -12.67
CA SER A 267 11.13 1.66 -13.43
C SER A 267 12.46 1.58 -14.17
N ILE A 268 12.52 2.24 -15.32
CA ILE A 268 13.68 2.29 -16.22
C ILE A 268 14.26 3.70 -16.18
N HIS A 269 15.54 3.79 -15.77
CA HIS A 269 16.30 5.03 -15.69
C HIS A 269 17.58 4.89 -16.51
N GLY A 270 17.52 5.26 -17.79
CA GLY A 270 18.62 5.05 -18.73
C GLY A 270 18.90 3.56 -18.92
N ASP A 271 20.08 3.09 -18.48
CA ASP A 271 20.51 1.71 -18.53
C ASP A 271 20.19 0.89 -17.26
N ARG A 272 19.64 1.54 -16.22
CA ARG A 272 19.39 0.94 -14.91
C ARG A 272 17.92 0.62 -14.71
N LEU A 273 17.68 -0.50 -14.03
CA LEU A 273 16.35 -0.97 -13.64
C LEU A 273 16.20 -0.85 -12.13
N LEU A 274 15.12 -0.20 -11.68
CA LEU A 274 14.78 -0.08 -10.26
C LEU A 274 13.54 -0.91 -9.96
N ALA A 275 13.62 -1.81 -9.00
CA ALA A 275 12.45 -2.55 -8.54
C ALA A 275 11.71 -1.77 -7.46
N ASP A 276 10.37 -1.76 -7.54
CA ASP A 276 9.48 -1.08 -6.59
C ASP A 276 9.89 0.39 -6.40
N PRO A 277 9.67 1.22 -7.43
CA PRO A 277 10.04 2.63 -7.41
C PRO A 277 9.20 3.44 -6.40
N THR A 278 9.79 4.49 -5.86
CA THR A 278 9.07 5.49 -5.06
C THR A 278 8.33 6.49 -5.96
N ALA A 279 7.42 7.30 -5.42
CA ALA A 279 6.74 8.33 -6.23
C ALA A 279 7.73 9.29 -6.90
N PHE A 280 8.82 9.61 -6.20
CA PHE A 280 9.91 10.43 -6.74
C PHE A 280 10.61 9.76 -7.92
N GLU A 281 10.88 8.47 -7.83
CA GLU A 281 11.53 7.70 -8.91
C GLU A 281 10.57 7.48 -10.10
N GLU A 282 9.29 7.18 -9.85
CA GLU A 282 8.26 7.04 -10.89
C GLU A 282 8.14 8.33 -11.72
N ALA A 283 8.12 9.50 -11.06
CA ALA A 283 8.01 10.79 -11.73
C ALA A 283 9.21 11.12 -12.65
N LEU A 284 10.37 10.51 -12.38
CA LEU A 284 11.62 10.73 -13.13
C LEU A 284 11.97 9.57 -14.05
N ALA A 285 11.15 8.51 -14.08
CA ALA A 285 11.38 7.35 -14.91
C ALA A 285 11.16 7.69 -16.39
N GLY A 286 11.99 7.11 -17.26
CA GLY A 286 11.75 7.20 -18.71
C GLY A 286 10.57 6.30 -19.12
N ALA A 287 10.53 5.11 -18.53
CA ALA A 287 9.47 4.13 -18.70
C ALA A 287 9.33 3.26 -17.45
N GLU A 288 8.18 2.61 -17.31
CA GLU A 288 7.86 1.71 -16.21
C GLU A 288 7.22 0.43 -16.77
N VAL A 289 7.61 -0.70 -16.22
CA VAL A 289 7.03 -2.01 -16.51
C VAL A 289 6.42 -2.56 -15.23
N SER A 290 5.11 -2.73 -15.21
CA SER A 290 4.37 -3.28 -14.09
C SER A 290 3.83 -4.65 -14.47
N ALA A 291 4.28 -5.70 -13.77
CA ALA A 291 3.89 -7.08 -14.04
C ALA A 291 3.27 -7.73 -12.79
N ALA A 292 2.20 -8.49 -12.99
CA ALA A 292 1.54 -9.30 -11.98
C ALA A 292 1.69 -10.79 -12.30
N TRP A 293 2.18 -11.55 -11.33
CA TRP A 293 2.45 -12.99 -11.44
C TRP A 293 1.50 -13.76 -10.53
N GLY A 294 0.86 -14.81 -11.06
CA GLY A 294 -0.06 -15.69 -10.35
C GLY A 294 0.63 -16.97 -9.88
N TRP A 295 0.37 -17.37 -8.64
CA TRP A 295 0.90 -18.58 -8.03
C TRP A 295 -0.22 -19.56 -7.71
N ALA A 296 -0.01 -20.85 -8.02
CA ALA A 296 -0.98 -21.87 -7.64
C ALA A 296 -1.09 -21.98 -6.09
N PRO A 297 -2.31 -21.99 -5.53
CA PRO A 297 -2.50 -22.04 -4.08
C PRO A 297 -2.04 -23.36 -3.44
N SER A 298 -1.95 -24.44 -4.22
CA SER A 298 -1.56 -25.78 -3.77
C SER A 298 -0.09 -25.91 -3.33
N GLY A 299 0.69 -24.82 -3.28
CA GLY A 299 2.03 -24.79 -2.69
C GLY A 299 3.09 -25.59 -3.43
N GLY A 300 2.72 -26.30 -4.50
CA GLY A 300 3.66 -26.96 -5.39
C GLY A 300 4.50 -25.92 -6.11
N GLY A 301 5.80 -26.14 -6.18
CA GLY A 301 6.78 -25.25 -6.84
C GLY A 301 6.64 -25.15 -8.36
N GLY A 302 5.40 -25.01 -8.87
CA GLY A 302 5.13 -24.67 -10.25
C GLY A 302 5.63 -23.28 -10.60
N ASP A 303 5.95 -23.10 -11.88
CA ASP A 303 6.34 -21.80 -12.40
C ASP A 303 5.17 -20.80 -12.28
N PRO A 304 5.43 -19.54 -11.89
CA PRO A 304 4.39 -18.53 -11.82
C PRO A 304 3.90 -18.15 -13.22
N GLU A 305 2.60 -17.92 -13.35
CA GLU A 305 1.97 -17.45 -14.60
C GLU A 305 2.00 -15.91 -14.65
N LEU A 306 2.27 -15.33 -15.82
CA LEU A 306 2.12 -13.88 -16.03
C LEU A 306 0.65 -13.54 -16.28
N VAL A 307 0.00 -12.88 -15.31
CA VAL A 307 -1.43 -12.57 -15.36
C VAL A 307 -1.71 -11.22 -16.01
N SER A 308 -0.84 -10.24 -15.76
CA SER A 308 -0.96 -8.88 -16.32
C SER A 308 0.40 -8.26 -16.53
N LEU A 309 0.52 -7.50 -17.62
CA LEU A 309 1.69 -6.71 -17.98
C LEU A 309 1.22 -5.36 -18.50
N GLU A 310 1.74 -4.27 -17.92
CA GLU A 310 1.59 -2.92 -18.44
C GLU A 310 2.99 -2.31 -18.63
N VAL A 311 3.20 -1.68 -19.79
CA VAL A 311 4.38 -0.89 -20.08
C VAL A 311 3.94 0.55 -20.27
N ARG A 312 4.39 1.44 -19.38
CA ARG A 312 4.11 2.88 -19.44
C ARG A 312 5.38 3.59 -19.90
N SER A 313 5.24 4.51 -20.85
CA SER A 313 6.33 5.36 -21.33
C SER A 313 5.84 6.81 -21.34
N GLU A 314 5.63 7.38 -20.16
CA GLU A 314 5.09 8.74 -19.99
C GLU A 314 6.14 9.76 -19.51
N GLY A 315 7.44 9.38 -19.51
CA GLY A 315 8.54 10.23 -19.05
C GLY A 315 9.03 11.30 -20.04
N HIS A 316 9.90 12.19 -19.55
CA HIS A 316 10.65 13.17 -20.34
C HIS A 316 11.62 12.45 -21.28
N GLY A 317 11.10 12.01 -22.42
CA GLY A 317 11.80 11.13 -23.36
C GLY A 317 10.87 10.01 -23.73
N ARG A 318 10.27 10.11 -24.92
CA ARG A 318 9.42 9.09 -25.53
C ARG A 318 10.30 7.92 -25.99
N ALA A 319 11.00 7.31 -25.05
CA ALA A 319 11.94 6.24 -25.30
C ALA A 319 11.16 4.98 -25.66
N THR A 320 11.39 4.47 -26.86
CA THR A 320 10.92 3.14 -27.24
C THR A 320 11.58 2.13 -26.30
N VAL A 321 10.77 1.42 -25.50
CA VAL A 321 11.27 0.35 -24.65
C VAL A 321 11.50 -0.88 -25.53
N ASP A 322 12.77 -1.28 -25.64
CA ASP A 322 13.15 -2.49 -26.37
C ASP A 322 12.60 -3.74 -25.67
N ALA A 323 12.26 -4.77 -26.46
CA ALA A 323 11.77 -6.05 -25.96
C ALA A 323 12.76 -6.69 -24.97
N ASP A 324 14.06 -6.58 -25.24
CA ASP A 324 15.11 -7.08 -24.35
C ASP A 324 15.07 -6.40 -22.97
N VAL A 325 14.76 -5.10 -22.93
CA VAL A 325 14.62 -4.36 -21.68
C VAL A 325 13.39 -4.85 -20.92
N VAL A 326 12.26 -5.05 -21.61
CA VAL A 326 11.05 -5.62 -21.01
C VAL A 326 11.32 -7.00 -20.44
N HIS A 327 12.04 -7.88 -21.14
CA HIS A 327 12.41 -9.20 -20.64
C HIS A 327 13.26 -9.13 -19.36
N ARG A 328 14.21 -8.19 -19.28
CA ARG A 328 14.98 -7.97 -18.04
C ARG A 328 14.10 -7.46 -16.90
N CYS A 329 13.17 -6.54 -17.17
CA CYS A 329 12.20 -6.08 -16.17
C CYS A 329 11.33 -7.23 -15.65
N LEU A 330 10.83 -8.08 -16.55
CA LEU A 330 10.06 -9.26 -16.19
C LEU A 330 10.88 -10.23 -15.33
N ALA A 331 12.16 -10.46 -15.65
CA ALA A 331 13.02 -11.31 -14.84
C ALA A 331 13.22 -10.77 -13.41
N VAL A 332 13.39 -9.45 -13.25
CA VAL A 332 13.48 -8.79 -11.94
C VAL A 332 12.16 -8.91 -11.17
N SER A 333 11.04 -8.59 -11.83
CA SER A 333 9.70 -8.67 -11.26
C SER A 333 9.36 -10.11 -10.82
N ARG A 334 9.65 -11.11 -11.66
CA ARG A 334 9.46 -12.53 -11.37
C ARG A 334 10.23 -12.92 -10.13
N ARG A 335 11.56 -12.74 -10.11
CA ARG A 335 12.43 -13.09 -8.97
C ARG A 335 11.93 -12.49 -7.66
N ARG A 336 11.42 -11.27 -7.69
CA ARG A 336 10.87 -10.61 -6.51
C ARG A 336 9.55 -11.23 -6.06
N SER A 337 8.65 -11.52 -7.00
CA SER A 337 7.40 -12.22 -6.73
C SER A 337 7.67 -13.60 -6.11
N GLU A 338 8.66 -14.36 -6.63
CA GLU A 338 9.03 -15.67 -6.07
C GLU A 338 9.57 -15.56 -4.65
N ALA A 339 10.38 -14.52 -4.35
CA ALA A 339 10.90 -14.31 -3.00
C ALA A 339 9.77 -14.02 -1.99
N ARG A 340 8.75 -13.23 -2.39
CA ARG A 340 7.55 -12.97 -1.57
C ARG A 340 6.74 -14.26 -1.38
N TRP A 341 6.56 -15.04 -2.43
CA TRP A 341 5.81 -16.30 -2.38
C TRP A 341 6.47 -17.34 -1.48
N LYS A 342 7.78 -17.60 -1.66
CA LYS A 342 8.55 -18.52 -0.83
C LYS A 342 8.59 -18.08 0.63
N GLY A 343 8.69 -16.78 0.89
CA GLY A 343 8.59 -16.23 2.25
C GLY A 343 7.24 -16.55 2.92
N ARG A 344 6.15 -16.55 2.14
CA ARG A 344 4.81 -16.95 2.60
C ARG A 344 4.70 -18.45 2.89
N CYS A 345 5.29 -19.30 2.04
CA CYS A 345 5.28 -20.76 2.23
C CYS A 345 6.16 -21.22 3.40
N LEU A 346 7.26 -20.50 3.69
CA LEU A 346 8.21 -20.84 4.76
C LEU A 346 7.84 -20.21 6.12
N GLY A 347 7.10 -19.10 6.12
CA GLY A 347 6.56 -18.46 7.32
C GLY A 347 5.09 -18.80 7.50
N GLY A 348 4.80 -19.97 8.08
CA GLY A 348 3.42 -20.41 8.34
C GLY A 348 2.61 -19.35 9.11
N ALA A 349 1.41 -19.06 8.60
CA ALA A 349 0.20 -18.55 9.26
C ALA A 349 0.22 -17.32 10.19
N GLU A 350 1.37 -16.76 10.61
CA GLU A 350 1.42 -15.73 11.66
C GLU A 350 1.80 -14.32 11.21
N ARG A 351 1.96 -14.08 9.91
CA ARG A 351 2.10 -12.74 9.33
C ARG A 351 1.34 -12.64 8.02
N ALA A 352 0.02 -12.72 8.12
CA ALA A 352 -0.92 -12.44 7.03
C ALA A 352 -1.67 -11.14 7.35
#